data_AF-A0ABD3RC38-F1
#
_entry.id   AF-A0ABD3RC38-F1
#
_cell.length_a   1.000
_cell.length_b   1.000
_cell.length_c   1.000
_cell.angle_alpha   90.00
_cell.angle_beta   90.00
_cell.angle_gamma   90.00
#
_symmetry.space_group_name_H-M   'P 1'
#
loop_
_entity.id
_entity.type
_entity.pdbx_description
1 polymer ?
#
loop_
_entity_poly.entity_id
_entity_poly.type
_entity_poly.pdbx_seq_one_letter_code
_entity_poly.pdbx_strand_id
1 'polypeptide(L)'
;MKLKTIETQAIDNNLDTSDESFRSFLELAGLGDCVDYYCDGGSYHDDDDDDGESKGGIPSTTAAAARRVRNAKASHLVSILLFVVGSVLYLVLAVWDYRWARSVQGWPEDVLLDYEDDITYNNYRLKLLYYGSVAGVAEAEGGGRSRRTLLGRMRGDWESISPWVNFFHPDFDFPSKPTAAVKVDHSNVEIKYVPSMYKDDNLAFDVDSPPNERKLVELTREVLAYYDEFWIDLPVEIQGAFGVLGYNETTWNNSIEPESSGLFWDDLTPEQRDAALFIRYTAEMWDAEVLALVSPTAGPVPFDATEAVEPGYYDSYSWDEMPPEVQDAFEILGYDEELWDDPLGISLKASTEDNFWADLTPEQQDAASIVGYNQQSWDVPPTESDAYDVLDDDSLIYFTKHNWWVGEYTVVYFSASFCFVLSGFLDFFMEKHILDLLTVLAGVTGCIAAVYLSNNELLSSVFEVISVHFFLFVAIKDLFGEESLAGDAASWMKRIWVLADIEFLLGAIIDVCL
;
A
#
# COMPACT_ATOMS: atom_id res chain seq x y z
N MET A 1 52.49 20.41 -23.28
CA MET A 1 51.75 19.16 -23.53
C MET A 1 50.31 19.55 -23.81
N LYS A 2 49.80 19.20 -24.99
CA LYS A 2 48.51 19.64 -25.55
C LYS A 2 47.37 18.84 -24.90
N LEU A 3 46.39 19.53 -24.33
CA LEU A 3 45.06 19.00 -23.99
C LEU A 3 44.05 20.15 -24.17
N LYS A 4 43.72 20.40 -25.43
CA LYS A 4 42.57 21.19 -25.90
C LYS A 4 42.35 20.69 -27.32
N THR A 5 41.48 19.71 -27.48
CA THR A 5 40.78 19.24 -28.70
C THR A 5 40.46 17.77 -28.45
N ILE A 6 39.25 17.48 -27.98
CA ILE A 6 38.43 16.28 -28.18
C ILE A 6 37.22 16.53 -27.27
N GLU A 7 36.12 17.01 -27.85
CA GLU A 7 34.73 16.74 -27.39
C GLU A 7 33.76 17.51 -28.30
N THR A 8 33.65 17.08 -29.55
CA THR A 8 32.45 17.29 -30.39
C THR A 8 32.46 16.27 -31.53
N GLN A 9 32.48 14.98 -31.21
CA GLN A 9 32.34 13.93 -32.23
C GLN A 9 31.84 12.61 -31.62
N ALA A 10 30.55 12.57 -31.30
CA ALA A 10 29.71 11.37 -31.29
C ALA A 10 28.33 11.73 -30.70
N ILE A 11 27.31 11.79 -31.55
CA ILE A 11 25.98 11.15 -31.46
C ILE A 11 25.23 11.68 -32.69
N ASP A 12 25.57 11.14 -33.86
CA ASP A 12 24.65 11.06 -35.00
C ASP A 12 24.05 9.65 -34.92
N ASN A 13 23.15 9.44 -33.95
CA ASN A 13 22.25 8.30 -34.01
C ASN A 13 20.95 8.83 -34.59
N ASN A 14 20.70 8.38 -35.81
CA ASN A 14 19.54 8.60 -36.64
C ASN A 14 18.30 8.05 -35.93
N LEU A 15 17.72 8.83 -35.02
CA LEU A 15 16.36 8.62 -34.51
C LEU A 15 15.42 8.98 -35.65
N ASP A 16 14.74 7.98 -36.19
CA ASP A 16 13.77 8.13 -37.26
C ASP A 16 12.55 8.90 -36.73
N THR A 17 12.57 10.22 -36.89
CA THR A 17 11.49 11.14 -36.46
C THR A 17 10.24 11.04 -37.35
N SER A 18 10.16 10.04 -38.24
CA SER A 18 9.00 9.83 -39.13
C SER A 18 7.85 9.06 -38.48
N ASP A 19 7.96 8.67 -37.21
CA ASP A 19 6.91 7.96 -36.48
C ASP A 19 5.65 8.84 -36.29
N GLU A 20 4.56 8.50 -36.99
CA GLU A 20 3.25 9.18 -36.90
C GLU A 20 2.69 9.23 -35.47
N SER A 21 3.08 8.27 -34.62
CA SER A 21 2.71 8.21 -33.20
C SER A 21 3.22 9.43 -32.44
N PHE A 22 4.47 9.83 -32.72
CA PHE A 22 5.13 10.96 -32.08
C PHE A 22 4.53 12.30 -32.55
N ARG A 23 4.21 12.43 -33.83
CA ARG A 23 3.49 13.60 -34.37
C ARG A 23 2.09 13.75 -33.75
N SER A 24 1.36 12.65 -33.62
CA SER A 24 0.00 12.67 -33.04
C SER A 24 0.03 13.11 -31.57
N PHE A 25 1.01 12.65 -30.79
CA PHE A 25 1.22 13.09 -29.41
C PHE A 25 1.54 14.60 -29.33
N LEU A 26 2.43 15.10 -30.20
CA LEU A 26 2.79 16.52 -30.24
C LEU A 26 1.65 17.41 -30.74
N GLU A 27 0.81 16.95 -31.67
CA GLU A 27 -0.40 17.68 -32.07
C GLU A 27 -1.43 17.76 -30.94
N LEU A 28 -1.64 16.67 -30.19
CA LEU A 28 -2.48 16.65 -28.99
C LEU A 28 -1.99 17.62 -27.91
N ALA A 29 -0.67 17.79 -27.79
CA ALA A 29 -0.05 18.78 -26.89
C ALA A 29 -0.03 20.22 -27.45
N GLY A 30 -0.53 20.46 -28.67
CA GLY A 30 -0.49 21.77 -29.33
C GLY A 30 0.90 22.22 -29.81
N LEU A 31 1.83 21.27 -29.98
CA LEU A 31 3.23 21.46 -30.37
C LEU A 31 3.55 21.04 -31.82
N GLY A 32 2.55 20.64 -32.62
CA GLY A 32 2.73 20.10 -33.98
C GLY A 32 3.55 20.98 -34.94
N ASP A 33 3.41 22.31 -34.87
CA ASP A 33 4.14 23.27 -35.72
C ASP A 33 5.67 23.29 -35.48
N CYS A 34 6.17 22.67 -34.41
CA CYS A 34 7.60 22.70 -34.05
C CYS A 34 8.45 21.66 -34.79
N VAL A 35 7.86 20.60 -35.33
CA VAL A 35 8.62 19.45 -35.92
C VAL A 35 9.00 19.69 -37.37
N ASP A 36 8.12 20.28 -38.18
CA ASP A 36 8.32 20.41 -39.63
C ASP A 36 9.48 21.33 -40.04
N TYR A 37 9.98 22.16 -39.12
CA TYR A 37 11.07 23.10 -39.41
C TYR A 37 12.47 22.55 -39.08
N TYR A 38 12.58 21.43 -38.37
CA TYR A 38 13.88 20.86 -37.96
C TYR A 38 14.42 19.81 -38.92
N CYS A 39 13.58 19.24 -39.80
CA CYS A 39 13.99 18.26 -40.80
C CYS A 39 14.47 18.89 -42.12
N ASP A 40 14.20 20.17 -42.37
CA ASP A 40 14.68 20.85 -43.58
C ASP A 40 16.09 21.40 -43.34
N GLY A 41 17.06 20.49 -43.33
CA GLY A 41 18.48 20.77 -43.47
C GLY A 41 18.76 21.30 -44.87
N GLY A 42 18.25 22.50 -45.16
CA GLY A 42 18.38 23.18 -46.43
C GLY A 42 19.84 23.51 -46.70
N SER A 43 20.48 22.66 -47.50
CA SER A 43 21.61 23.00 -48.34
C SER A 43 21.24 24.25 -49.13
N TYR A 44 21.75 25.42 -48.70
CA TYR A 44 21.75 26.63 -49.49
C TYR A 44 22.57 26.35 -50.75
N HIS A 45 21.88 25.93 -51.81
CA HIS A 45 22.43 25.96 -53.15
C HIS A 45 22.13 27.36 -53.70
N ASP A 46 23.18 28.19 -53.73
CA ASP A 46 23.18 29.46 -54.43
C ASP A 46 23.06 29.17 -55.94
N ASP A 47 21.83 29.15 -56.45
CA ASP A 47 21.58 29.27 -57.89
C ASP A 47 20.93 30.64 -58.13
N ASP A 48 21.77 31.55 -58.66
CA ASP A 48 21.37 32.81 -59.27
C ASP A 48 20.49 32.57 -60.51
N ASP A 49 19.68 33.59 -60.83
CA ASP A 49 18.88 33.78 -62.05
C ASP A 49 17.47 33.16 -62.06
N ASP A 50 16.45 33.93 -61.65
CA ASP A 50 15.33 34.25 -62.56
C ASP A 50 14.45 35.42 -62.06
N ASP A 51 14.23 36.38 -62.95
CA ASP A 51 13.48 37.61 -62.74
C ASP A 51 11.98 37.35 -62.88
N GLY A 52 11.35 36.84 -61.82
CA GLY A 52 9.91 36.56 -61.77
C GLY A 52 9.20 37.34 -60.68
N GLU A 53 8.68 38.52 -61.01
CA GLU A 53 7.91 39.42 -60.15
C GLU A 53 6.60 38.77 -59.62
N SER A 54 6.70 37.94 -58.59
CA SER A 54 5.54 37.43 -57.84
C SER A 54 5.39 38.19 -56.52
N LYS A 55 4.35 39.01 -56.43
CA LYS A 55 3.92 39.72 -55.21
C LYS A 55 3.25 38.73 -54.24
N GLY A 56 3.99 37.74 -53.77
CA GLY A 56 3.64 36.95 -52.59
C GLY A 56 4.28 37.60 -51.38
N GLY A 57 3.51 38.32 -50.57
CA GLY A 57 4.01 38.93 -49.34
C GLY A 57 4.46 37.85 -48.36
N ILE A 58 5.76 37.53 -48.36
CA ILE A 58 6.38 36.62 -47.40
C ILE A 58 6.09 37.19 -46.00
N PRO A 59 5.37 36.46 -45.13
CA PRO A 59 5.14 36.92 -43.77
C PRO A 59 6.49 37.20 -43.11
N SER A 60 6.65 38.43 -42.61
CA SER A 60 7.92 38.93 -42.11
C SER A 60 8.49 37.98 -41.05
N THR A 61 9.72 37.51 -41.27
CA THR A 61 10.51 36.61 -40.40
C THR A 61 10.54 37.01 -38.92
N THR A 62 10.31 38.30 -38.62
CA THR A 62 10.22 38.86 -37.28
C THR A 62 9.03 38.35 -36.46
N ALA A 63 7.86 38.12 -37.08
CA ALA A 63 6.66 37.66 -36.38
C ALA A 63 6.79 36.19 -35.94
N ALA A 64 7.38 35.36 -36.80
CA ALA A 64 7.66 33.95 -36.49
C ALA A 64 8.68 33.82 -35.35
N ALA A 65 9.75 34.61 -35.37
CA ALA A 65 10.74 34.64 -34.30
C ALA A 65 10.12 35.09 -32.96
N ALA A 66 9.26 36.12 -32.96
CA ALA A 66 8.57 36.57 -31.76
C ALA A 66 7.60 35.51 -31.19
N ARG A 67 6.94 34.73 -32.06
CA ARG A 67 6.08 33.61 -31.65
C ARG A 67 6.90 32.48 -31.01
N ARG A 68 8.06 32.13 -31.56
CA ARG A 68 8.99 31.13 -30.98
C ARG A 68 9.44 31.51 -29.56
N VAL A 69 9.88 32.75 -29.37
CA VAL A 69 10.31 33.24 -28.05
C VAL A 69 9.16 33.23 -27.05
N ARG A 70 7.93 33.55 -27.48
CA ARG A 70 6.75 33.49 -26.61
C ARG A 70 6.40 32.07 -26.22
N ASN A 71 6.42 31.14 -27.17
CA ASN A 71 6.11 29.73 -26.91
C ASN A 71 7.16 29.11 -25.97
N ALA A 72 8.45 29.37 -26.20
CA ALA A 72 9.53 28.90 -25.31
C ALA A 72 9.35 29.38 -23.86
N LYS A 73 8.99 30.66 -23.68
CA LYS A 73 8.69 31.21 -22.35
C LYS A 73 7.46 30.58 -21.71
N ALA A 74 6.43 30.29 -22.50
CA ALA A 74 5.22 29.64 -22.00
C ALA A 74 5.51 28.20 -21.55
N SER A 75 6.23 27.40 -22.36
CA SER A 75 6.62 26.04 -21.99
C SER A 75 7.47 26.00 -20.72
N HIS A 76 8.42 26.94 -20.57
CA HIS A 76 9.24 27.03 -19.36
C HIS A 76 8.41 27.39 -18.12
N LEU A 77 7.43 28.30 -18.25
CA LEU A 77 6.51 28.63 -17.15
C LEU A 77 5.63 27.43 -16.76
N VAL A 78 5.18 26.63 -17.74
CA VAL A 78 4.40 25.42 -17.48
C VAL A 78 5.25 24.37 -16.76
N SER A 79 6.50 24.17 -17.20
CA SER A 79 7.43 23.25 -16.53
C SER A 79 7.64 23.63 -15.06
N ILE A 80 7.95 24.91 -14.78
CA ILE A 80 8.09 25.42 -13.40
C ILE A 80 6.83 25.18 -12.57
N LEU A 81 5.64 25.41 -13.15
CA LEU A 81 4.39 25.19 -12.43
C LEU A 81 4.18 23.72 -12.09
N LEU A 82 4.43 22.81 -13.05
CA LEU A 82 4.35 21.36 -12.83
C LEU A 82 5.34 20.90 -11.77
N PHE A 83 6.57 21.39 -11.81
CA PHE A 83 7.58 21.10 -10.79
C PHE A 83 7.10 21.51 -9.41
N VAL A 84 6.64 22.76 -9.23
CA VAL A 84 6.14 23.27 -7.94
C VAL A 84 4.96 22.43 -7.43
N VAL A 85 3.99 22.10 -8.30
CA VAL A 85 2.85 21.26 -7.90
C VAL A 85 3.32 19.86 -7.48
N GLY A 86 4.23 19.25 -8.25
CA GLY A 86 4.84 17.97 -7.92
C GLY A 86 5.56 17.99 -6.56
N SER A 87 6.37 19.02 -6.30
CA SER A 87 7.11 19.20 -5.04
C SER A 87 6.17 19.33 -3.84
N VAL A 88 5.09 20.09 -3.97
CA VAL A 88 4.11 20.26 -2.88
C VAL A 88 3.38 18.95 -2.60
N LEU A 89 2.89 18.25 -3.62
CA LEU A 89 2.21 16.96 -3.45
C LEU A 89 3.16 15.92 -2.83
N TYR A 90 4.40 15.86 -3.30
CA TYR A 90 5.42 14.95 -2.76
C TYR A 90 5.75 15.24 -1.29
N LEU A 91 5.85 16.51 -0.90
CA LEU A 91 6.06 16.89 0.50
C LEU A 91 4.85 16.50 1.38
N VAL A 92 3.62 16.63 0.88
CA VAL A 92 2.42 16.20 1.60
C VAL A 92 2.47 14.70 1.90
N LEU A 93 2.83 13.89 0.90
CA LEU A 93 2.99 12.43 1.05
C LEU A 93 4.06 12.09 2.07
N ALA A 94 5.27 12.65 1.94
CA ALA A 94 6.35 12.39 2.89
C ALA A 94 5.96 12.78 4.34
N VAL A 95 5.12 13.79 4.52
CA VAL A 95 4.58 14.16 5.84
C VAL A 95 3.52 13.16 6.33
N TRP A 96 2.68 12.64 5.44
CA TRP A 96 1.74 11.55 5.76
C TRP A 96 2.49 10.29 6.19
N ASP A 97 3.49 9.86 5.42
CA ASP A 97 4.30 8.67 5.73
C ASP A 97 5.03 8.84 7.05
N TYR A 98 5.58 10.03 7.29
CA TYR A 98 6.22 10.34 8.58
C TYR A 98 5.24 10.27 9.76
N ARG A 99 3.99 10.71 9.57
CA ARG A 99 2.95 10.64 10.62
C ARG A 99 2.55 9.20 10.88
N TRP A 100 2.33 8.43 9.82
CA TRP A 100 2.00 7.02 9.89
C TRP A 100 3.12 6.23 10.59
N ALA A 101 4.37 6.39 10.15
CA ALA A 101 5.52 5.73 10.78
C ALA A 101 5.63 6.10 12.27
N ARG A 102 5.29 7.34 12.63
CA ARG A 102 5.27 7.79 14.03
C ARG A 102 4.10 7.22 14.83
N SER A 103 2.92 7.02 14.24
CA SER A 103 1.79 6.39 14.93
C SER A 103 2.09 4.92 15.19
N VAL A 104 2.63 4.21 14.19
CA VAL A 104 3.04 2.80 14.30
C VAL A 104 4.10 2.60 15.39
N GLN A 105 5.08 3.51 15.51
CA GLN A 105 6.06 3.47 16.62
C GLN A 105 5.45 3.61 18.02
N GLY A 106 4.22 4.10 18.13
CA GLY A 106 3.50 4.24 19.40
C GLY A 106 2.66 3.01 19.76
N TRP A 107 2.51 2.05 18.85
CA TRP A 107 1.66 0.88 19.06
C TRP A 107 2.37 -0.14 19.96
N PRO A 108 1.63 -0.80 20.87
CA PRO A 108 2.16 -1.93 21.63
C PRO A 108 2.70 -3.03 20.71
N GLU A 109 3.79 -3.70 21.11
CA GLU A 109 4.43 -4.74 20.29
C GLU A 109 3.48 -5.93 20.06
N ASP A 110 2.61 -6.23 21.02
CA ASP A 110 1.53 -7.21 20.93
C ASP A 110 0.48 -6.85 19.86
N VAL A 111 0.11 -5.57 19.72
CA VAL A 111 -0.82 -5.12 18.67
C VAL A 111 -0.19 -5.21 17.27
N LEU A 112 1.13 -4.98 17.17
CA LEU A 112 1.86 -5.12 15.91
C LEU A 112 2.09 -6.59 15.50
N LEU A 113 1.89 -7.53 16.43
CA LEU A 113 2.05 -8.96 16.22
C LEU A 113 0.71 -9.68 16.00
N ASP A 114 -0.39 -9.16 16.56
CA ASP A 114 -1.75 -9.72 16.38
C ASP A 114 -2.38 -9.38 15.02
N TYR A 115 -1.91 -8.32 14.34
CA TYR A 115 -2.33 -8.05 12.96
C TYR A 115 -1.65 -9.07 12.04
N GLU A 116 -2.40 -10.13 11.71
CA GLU A 116 -2.33 -11.26 10.74
C GLU A 116 -1.20 -11.40 9.71
N ASP A 117 -0.17 -10.57 9.69
CA ASP A 117 1.01 -10.70 8.85
C ASP A 117 2.28 -10.79 9.72
N ASP A 118 2.31 -11.85 10.52
CA ASP A 118 3.48 -12.33 11.27
C ASP A 118 4.74 -12.41 10.37
N ILE A 119 4.55 -12.60 9.07
CA ILE A 119 5.63 -12.68 8.07
C ILE A 119 6.18 -11.28 7.77
N THR A 120 5.32 -10.28 7.53
CA THR A 120 5.75 -8.90 7.27
C THR A 120 6.44 -8.28 8.48
N TYR A 121 5.91 -8.48 9.69
CA TYR A 121 6.57 -7.99 10.91
C TYR A 121 7.90 -8.71 11.19
N ASN A 122 7.97 -10.03 11.04
CA ASN A 122 9.24 -10.77 11.23
C ASN A 122 10.30 -10.39 10.18
N ASN A 123 9.89 -10.11 8.94
CA ASN A 123 10.80 -9.62 7.90
C ASN A 123 11.33 -8.21 8.22
N TYR A 124 10.50 -7.34 8.78
CA TYR A 124 10.91 -6.01 9.25
C TYR A 124 11.88 -6.10 10.43
N ARG A 125 11.60 -6.98 11.39
CA ARG A 125 12.44 -7.25 12.58
C ARG A 125 13.79 -7.86 12.22
N LEU A 126 13.83 -8.81 11.28
CA LEU A 126 15.07 -9.42 10.80
C LEU A 126 15.95 -8.40 10.07
N LYS A 127 15.36 -7.47 9.32
CA LYS A 127 16.09 -6.33 8.74
C LYS A 127 16.66 -5.41 9.83
N LEU A 128 15.89 -5.07 10.87
CA LEU A 128 16.34 -4.27 12.01
C LEU A 128 17.50 -4.92 12.79
N LEU A 129 17.47 -6.23 12.99
CA LEU A 129 18.56 -6.97 13.64
C LEU A 129 19.80 -7.08 12.74
N TYR A 130 19.61 -7.26 11.43
CA TYR A 130 20.70 -7.33 10.46
C TYR A 130 21.46 -6.00 10.39
N TYR A 131 20.76 -4.87 10.27
CA TYR A 131 21.36 -3.52 10.25
C TYR A 131 21.82 -3.03 11.63
N GLY A 132 21.14 -3.43 12.71
CA GLY A 132 21.56 -3.16 14.09
C GLY A 132 22.88 -3.83 14.46
N SER A 133 23.18 -5.02 13.91
CA SER A 133 24.47 -5.69 14.15
C SER A 133 25.65 -5.01 13.45
N VAL A 134 25.42 -4.32 12.33
CA VAL A 134 26.47 -3.55 11.62
C VAL A 134 26.80 -2.26 12.37
N ALA A 135 25.83 -1.65 13.06
CA ALA A 135 26.07 -0.52 13.97
C ALA A 135 26.82 -0.95 15.25
N GLY A 136 26.57 -2.16 15.76
CA GLY A 136 27.21 -2.70 16.96
C GLY A 136 28.72 -2.96 16.85
N VAL A 137 29.28 -3.02 15.63
CA VAL A 137 30.73 -3.17 15.41
C VAL A 137 31.46 -1.81 15.45
N ALA A 138 30.76 -0.69 15.25
CA ALA A 138 31.34 0.66 15.34
C ALA A 138 31.36 1.24 16.77
N GLU A 139 30.59 0.67 17.70
CA GLU A 139 30.41 1.22 19.06
C GLU A 139 31.43 0.68 20.08
N ALA A 140 32.33 -0.22 19.68
CA ALA A 140 33.36 -0.77 20.56
C ALA A 140 34.57 0.17 20.79
N GLU A 141 34.67 1.30 20.08
CA GLU A 141 35.77 2.24 20.27
C GLU A 141 35.31 3.71 20.37
N GLY A 142 35.05 4.16 21.61
CA GLY A 142 35.40 5.53 22.00
C GLY A 142 34.29 6.46 22.48
N GLY A 143 34.26 6.65 23.80
CA GLY A 143 34.24 8.00 24.39
C GLY A 143 32.93 8.80 24.33
N GLY A 144 32.12 8.68 25.38
CA GLY A 144 30.88 9.44 25.54
C GLY A 144 31.04 10.97 25.54
N ARG A 145 30.11 11.65 24.84
CA ARG A 145 29.51 12.93 25.24
C ARG A 145 28.28 13.28 24.38
N SER A 146 27.16 13.54 25.07
CA SER A 146 26.11 14.51 24.74
C SER A 146 25.14 14.25 23.57
N ARG A 147 24.09 13.44 23.81
CA ARG A 147 22.84 13.39 23.01
C ARG A 147 21.71 14.32 23.51
N ARG A 148 21.88 15.03 24.63
CA ARG A 148 20.77 15.78 25.29
C ARG A 148 20.42 17.15 24.70
N THR A 149 21.21 17.69 23.78
CA THR A 149 21.04 19.07 23.29
C THR A 149 20.41 19.21 21.90
N LEU A 150 20.25 18.13 21.14
CA LEU A 150 19.64 18.18 19.80
C LEU A 150 18.11 18.03 19.85
N LEU A 151 17.61 17.04 20.62
CA LEU A 151 16.17 16.76 20.76
C LEU A 151 15.38 17.89 21.45
N GLY A 152 16.05 18.69 22.28
CA GLY A 152 15.43 19.85 22.94
C GLY A 152 15.23 21.07 22.02
N ARG A 153 15.96 21.15 20.90
CA ARG A 153 15.86 22.26 19.94
C ARG A 153 14.80 22.02 18.86
N MET A 154 14.68 20.79 18.36
CA MET A 154 13.63 20.41 17.40
C MET A 154 12.21 20.50 18.00
N ARG A 155 12.08 20.43 19.32
CA ARG A 155 10.79 20.55 20.03
C ARG A 155 10.27 22.00 20.08
N GLY A 156 11.13 23.00 19.91
CA GLY A 156 10.77 24.42 19.97
C GLY A 156 10.22 24.99 18.66
N ASP A 157 10.55 24.37 17.52
CA ASP A 157 10.17 24.89 16.20
C ASP A 157 8.76 24.44 15.74
N TRP A 158 8.18 23.42 16.40
CA TRP A 158 6.88 22.84 16.03
C TRP A 158 5.66 23.77 16.25
N GLU A 159 5.71 24.67 17.23
CA GLU A 159 4.64 25.66 17.46
C GLU A 159 4.52 26.67 16.30
N SER A 160 5.51 26.75 15.41
CA SER A 160 5.49 27.66 14.26
C SER A 160 4.82 27.08 13.01
N ILE A 161 4.65 25.75 12.93
CA ILE A 161 4.11 25.04 11.76
C ILE A 161 2.62 24.68 11.96
N SER A 162 2.14 24.64 13.21
CA SER A 162 0.74 24.36 13.59
C SER A 162 -0.34 25.11 12.79
N PRO A 163 -0.18 26.40 12.41
CA PRO A 163 -1.22 27.11 11.66
C PRO A 163 -1.47 26.58 10.23
N TRP A 164 -0.46 25.99 9.59
CA TRP A 164 -0.60 25.43 8.23
C TRP A 164 -1.25 24.05 8.25
N VAL A 165 -1.05 23.29 9.32
CA VAL A 165 -1.61 21.95 9.50
C VAL A 165 -3.13 22.01 9.70
N ASN A 166 -3.61 22.96 10.49
CA ASN A 166 -5.05 23.17 10.72
C ASN A 166 -5.79 23.71 9.47
N PHE A 167 -5.06 24.19 8.45
CA PHE A 167 -5.67 24.65 7.20
C PHE A 167 -6.13 23.49 6.30
N PHE A 168 -5.44 22.34 6.36
CA PHE A 168 -5.75 21.19 5.51
C PHE A 168 -6.69 20.16 6.16
N HIS A 169 -6.70 20.03 7.49
CA HIS A 169 -7.66 19.16 8.21
C HIS A 169 -8.14 19.84 9.50
N PRO A 170 -9.27 20.56 9.47
CA PRO A 170 -9.77 21.31 10.62
C PRO A 170 -10.40 20.43 11.71
N ASP A 171 -10.75 19.18 11.40
CA ASP A 171 -11.58 18.32 12.27
C ASP A 171 -10.77 17.31 13.12
N PHE A 172 -9.44 17.36 13.07
CA PHE A 172 -8.58 16.40 13.77
C PHE A 172 -8.19 16.88 15.18
N ASP A 173 -8.75 16.26 16.22
CA ASP A 173 -8.46 16.56 17.63
C ASP A 173 -7.29 15.71 18.16
N PHE A 174 -6.25 16.36 18.71
CA PHE A 174 -5.08 15.66 19.24
C PHE A 174 -5.35 15.03 20.61
N PRO A 175 -4.89 13.78 20.88
CA PRO A 175 -5.01 13.19 22.20
C PRO A 175 -4.23 13.99 23.24
N SER A 176 -4.94 14.38 24.31
CA SER A 176 -4.35 15.17 25.40
C SER A 176 -3.27 14.39 26.16
N LYS A 177 -2.22 15.09 26.61
CA LYS A 177 -1.05 14.50 27.30
C LYS A 177 -1.46 13.59 28.48
N PRO A 178 -0.90 12.37 28.61
CA PRO A 178 -1.09 11.58 29.81
C PRO A 178 -0.48 12.29 31.02
N THR A 179 -1.33 12.59 32.00
CA THR A 179 -0.99 13.39 33.18
C THR A 179 -0.75 12.50 34.40
N ALA A 180 0.29 11.66 34.38
CA ALA A 180 0.83 11.06 35.61
C ALA A 180 2.20 10.41 35.38
N ALA A 181 3.25 10.99 35.97
CA ALA A 181 4.53 10.30 36.13
C ALA A 181 4.50 9.50 37.44
N VAL A 182 4.32 8.18 37.34
CA VAL A 182 4.54 7.26 38.47
C VAL A 182 6.05 7.05 38.62
N LYS A 183 6.61 7.42 39.78
CA LYS A 183 8.00 7.09 40.14
C LYS A 183 8.07 5.65 40.63
N VAL A 184 8.78 4.81 39.89
CA VAL A 184 9.14 3.45 40.33
C VAL A 184 10.57 3.48 40.89
N ASP A 185 10.75 2.92 42.09
CA ASP A 185 12.03 2.77 42.79
C ASP A 185 12.70 1.44 42.38
N HIS A 186 13.92 1.51 41.86
CA HIS A 186 14.63 0.36 41.27
C HIS A 186 15.67 -0.29 42.21
N SER A 187 15.54 -0.13 43.53
CA SER A 187 16.64 -0.52 44.42
C SER A 187 16.77 -2.00 44.79
N ASN A 188 15.99 -2.96 44.23
CA ASN A 188 16.16 -4.39 44.53
C ASN A 188 15.56 -5.33 43.45
N VAL A 189 16.25 -5.56 42.33
CA VAL A 189 15.91 -6.67 41.42
C VAL A 189 17.16 -7.48 41.09
N GLU A 190 17.22 -8.69 41.64
CA GLU A 190 18.17 -9.73 41.28
C GLU A 190 17.67 -10.41 40.00
N ILE A 191 18.35 -10.17 38.87
CA ILE A 191 17.96 -10.73 37.57
C ILE A 191 18.39 -12.20 37.52
N LYS A 192 17.44 -13.11 37.76
CA LYS A 192 17.53 -14.49 37.29
C LYS A 192 16.94 -14.56 35.88
N TYR A 193 17.77 -14.98 34.94
CA TYR A 193 17.39 -15.24 33.57
C TYR A 193 16.36 -16.39 33.53
N VAL A 194 15.15 -16.10 33.08
CA VAL A 194 14.11 -17.08 32.73
C VAL A 194 13.77 -16.83 31.27
N PRO A 195 13.97 -17.78 30.34
CA PRO A 195 13.55 -17.62 28.95
C PRO A 195 12.02 -17.47 28.89
N SER A 196 11.54 -16.41 28.24
CA SER A 196 10.10 -16.17 28.05
C SER A 196 9.56 -17.16 27.03
N MET A 197 8.65 -18.02 27.50
CA MET A 197 7.80 -18.88 26.69
C MET A 197 6.48 -18.12 26.52
N TYR A 198 6.07 -17.90 25.27
CA TYR A 198 4.81 -17.25 24.90
C TYR A 198 3.62 -17.93 25.60
N LYS A 199 2.74 -17.12 26.17
CA LYS A 199 1.42 -17.55 26.65
C LYS A 199 0.38 -16.80 25.84
N ASP A 200 -0.37 -17.59 25.09
CA ASP A 200 -1.64 -17.19 24.50
C ASP A 200 -2.72 -17.55 25.52
N ASP A 201 -3.43 -16.55 26.04
CA ASP A 201 -4.25 -16.65 27.27
C ASP A 201 -5.72 -17.07 26.99
N ASN A 202 -6.10 -17.34 25.73
CA ASN A 202 -7.46 -17.81 25.38
C ASN A 202 -7.65 -19.33 25.40
N LEU A 203 -6.58 -20.10 25.55
CA LEU A 203 -6.62 -21.54 25.91
C LEU A 203 -6.06 -21.72 27.33
N ALA A 204 -6.68 -21.05 28.30
CA ALA A 204 -6.28 -21.13 29.70
C ALA A 204 -6.36 -22.58 30.20
N PHE A 205 -5.18 -23.20 30.21
CA PHE A 205 -4.84 -24.54 30.66
C PHE A 205 -5.43 -24.82 32.05
N ASP A 206 -6.28 -25.84 32.19
CA ASP A 206 -6.50 -26.42 33.51
C ASP A 206 -5.21 -27.16 33.90
N VAL A 207 -4.53 -26.67 34.93
CA VAL A 207 -3.27 -27.20 35.44
C VAL A 207 -3.44 -28.65 35.94
N ASP A 208 -4.67 -29.15 36.00
CA ASP A 208 -5.01 -30.52 36.39
C ASP A 208 -5.36 -31.48 35.23
N SER A 209 -5.35 -31.04 33.95
CA SER A 209 -5.61 -31.96 32.81
C SER A 209 -4.59 -33.10 32.77
N PRO A 210 -5.04 -34.36 32.57
CA PRO A 210 -4.18 -35.53 32.63
C PRO A 210 -3.09 -35.50 31.54
N PRO A 211 -1.92 -36.13 31.77
CA PRO A 211 -0.74 -35.97 30.91
C PRO A 211 -0.92 -36.37 29.44
N ASN A 212 -1.90 -37.22 29.14
CA ASN A 212 -2.26 -37.65 27.79
C ASN A 212 -2.99 -36.56 27.00
N GLU A 213 -3.81 -35.73 27.64
CA GLU A 213 -4.54 -34.63 26.97
C GLU A 213 -3.61 -33.48 26.59
N ARG A 214 -2.66 -33.13 27.46
CA ARG A 214 -1.66 -32.09 27.17
C ARG A 214 -0.81 -32.42 25.96
N LYS A 215 -0.41 -33.69 25.85
CA LYS A 215 0.38 -34.17 24.72
C LYS A 215 -0.44 -34.11 23.43
N LEU A 216 -1.74 -34.40 23.49
CA LEU A 216 -2.63 -34.28 22.34
C LEU A 216 -2.71 -32.83 21.85
N VAL A 217 -2.93 -31.87 22.76
CA VAL A 217 -3.04 -30.43 22.42
C VAL A 217 -1.76 -29.86 21.80
N GLU A 218 -0.58 -30.24 22.31
CA GLU A 218 0.69 -29.79 21.75
C GLU A 218 0.93 -30.37 20.36
N LEU A 219 0.52 -31.63 20.12
CA LEU A 219 0.52 -32.25 18.80
C LEU A 219 -0.48 -31.58 17.84
N THR A 220 -1.66 -31.20 18.32
CA THR A 220 -2.67 -30.49 17.51
C THR A 220 -2.15 -29.14 17.04
N ARG A 221 -1.44 -28.39 17.90
CA ARG A 221 -0.88 -27.07 17.51
C ARG A 221 0.13 -27.17 16.37
N GLU A 222 1.02 -28.16 16.40
CA GLU A 222 2.01 -28.34 15.31
C GLU A 222 1.36 -28.73 13.99
N VAL A 223 0.24 -29.45 14.02
CA VAL A 223 -0.52 -29.84 12.83
C VAL A 223 -1.31 -28.66 12.27
N LEU A 224 -1.96 -27.87 13.14
CA LEU A 224 -2.75 -26.71 12.76
C LEU A 224 -1.91 -25.61 12.10
N ALA A 225 -0.64 -25.48 12.48
CA ALA A 225 0.27 -24.48 11.90
C ALA A 225 0.46 -24.60 10.38
N TYR A 226 0.08 -25.72 9.76
CA TYR A 226 0.10 -25.84 8.30
C TYR A 226 -1.15 -25.27 7.65
N TYR A 227 -2.32 -25.33 8.30
CA TYR A 227 -3.60 -24.94 7.71
C TYR A 227 -3.72 -23.45 7.39
N ASP A 228 -2.89 -22.62 8.02
CA ASP A 228 -2.84 -21.18 7.79
C ASP A 228 -1.87 -20.77 6.64
N GLU A 229 -1.15 -21.73 6.06
CA GLU A 229 -0.16 -21.47 5.01
C GLU A 229 -0.74 -21.71 3.61
N PHE A 230 -0.38 -20.88 2.64
CA PHE A 230 -0.71 -21.16 1.24
C PHE A 230 0.00 -22.41 0.75
N TRP A 231 -0.60 -23.13 -0.20
CA TRP A 231 -0.04 -24.37 -0.73
C TRP A 231 1.42 -24.22 -1.19
N ILE A 232 1.76 -23.09 -1.83
CA ILE A 232 3.09 -22.83 -2.37
C ILE A 232 4.16 -22.63 -1.28
N ASP A 233 3.75 -22.22 -0.08
CA ASP A 233 4.63 -21.93 1.06
C ASP A 233 4.84 -23.16 1.95
N LEU A 234 3.97 -24.18 1.82
CA LEU A 234 4.18 -25.48 2.45
C LEU A 234 5.51 -26.10 2.01
N PRO A 235 6.28 -26.72 2.93
CA PRO A 235 7.45 -27.51 2.55
C PRO A 235 7.07 -28.59 1.53
N VAL A 236 7.94 -28.84 0.54
CA VAL A 236 7.65 -29.76 -0.58
C VAL A 236 7.30 -31.18 -0.10
N GLU A 237 7.85 -31.62 1.03
CA GLU A 237 7.51 -32.91 1.63
C GLU A 237 6.10 -32.93 2.24
N ILE A 238 5.66 -31.80 2.80
CA ILE A 238 4.32 -31.62 3.37
C ILE A 238 3.28 -31.53 2.23
N GLN A 239 3.56 -30.77 1.17
CA GLN A 239 2.76 -30.78 -0.06
C GLN A 239 2.62 -32.19 -0.63
N GLY A 240 3.70 -32.97 -0.64
CA GLY A 240 3.70 -34.36 -1.09
C GLY A 240 2.77 -35.25 -0.24
N ALA A 241 2.77 -35.08 1.09
CA ALA A 241 1.92 -35.83 1.99
C ALA A 241 0.43 -35.45 1.83
N PHE A 242 0.11 -34.16 1.82
CA PHE A 242 -1.26 -33.69 1.53
C PHE A 242 -1.73 -34.09 0.13
N GLY A 243 -0.82 -34.13 -0.85
CA GLY A 243 -1.07 -34.65 -2.19
C GLY A 243 -1.51 -36.12 -2.20
N VAL A 244 -0.93 -36.96 -1.34
CA VAL A 244 -1.36 -38.37 -1.17
C VAL A 244 -2.73 -38.46 -0.50
N LEU A 245 -3.07 -37.52 0.39
CA LEU A 245 -4.41 -37.37 0.96
C LEU A 245 -5.42 -36.78 -0.04
N GLY A 246 -5.00 -36.36 -1.24
CA GLY A 246 -5.88 -35.90 -2.32
C GLY A 246 -6.00 -34.38 -2.43
N TYR A 247 -5.28 -33.63 -1.59
CA TYR A 247 -5.17 -32.19 -1.75
C TYR A 247 -4.31 -31.80 -2.95
N ASN A 248 -4.60 -30.65 -3.53
CA ASN A 248 -3.76 -29.96 -4.49
C ASN A 248 -3.85 -28.45 -4.22
N GLU A 249 -3.09 -27.64 -4.95
CA GLU A 249 -3.06 -26.18 -4.79
C GLU A 249 -4.46 -25.54 -4.82
N THR A 250 -5.33 -26.00 -5.73
CA THR A 250 -6.69 -25.48 -5.82
C THR A 250 -7.55 -25.93 -4.65
N THR A 251 -7.50 -27.19 -4.25
CA THR A 251 -8.36 -27.64 -3.15
C THR A 251 -7.89 -27.12 -1.79
N TRP A 252 -6.58 -26.98 -1.59
CA TRP A 252 -6.00 -26.44 -0.37
C TRP A 252 -6.32 -24.96 -0.18
N ASN A 253 -5.97 -24.11 -1.16
CA ASN A 253 -6.14 -22.65 -1.04
C ASN A 253 -7.61 -22.20 -1.03
N ASN A 254 -8.55 -23.08 -1.36
CA ASN A 254 -10.00 -22.79 -1.35
C ASN A 254 -10.75 -23.61 -0.29
N SER A 255 -10.05 -24.24 0.67
CA SER A 255 -10.65 -25.02 1.76
C SER A 255 -11.61 -26.12 1.28
N ILE A 256 -11.31 -26.75 0.14
CA ILE A 256 -12.08 -27.85 -0.43
C ILE A 256 -11.52 -29.18 0.11
N GLU A 257 -12.30 -29.84 0.94
CA GLU A 257 -11.95 -31.12 1.54
C GLU A 257 -11.90 -32.26 0.49
N PRO A 258 -10.80 -33.04 0.39
CA PRO A 258 -10.73 -34.20 -0.48
C PRO A 258 -11.55 -35.38 0.06
N GLU A 259 -11.83 -36.37 -0.78
CA GLU A 259 -12.59 -37.57 -0.39
C GLU A 259 -11.99 -38.31 0.82
N SER A 260 -10.67 -38.23 1.02
CA SER A 260 -10.00 -38.92 2.13
C SER A 260 -10.36 -38.33 3.50
N SER A 261 -10.66 -37.02 3.60
CA SER A 261 -11.06 -36.36 4.84
C SER A 261 -12.36 -36.91 5.43
N GLY A 262 -13.20 -37.54 4.60
CA GLY A 262 -14.43 -38.20 5.04
C GLY A 262 -14.28 -39.69 5.41
N LEU A 263 -13.08 -40.26 5.30
CA LEU A 263 -12.82 -41.67 5.60
C LEU A 263 -12.28 -41.82 7.03
N PHE A 264 -12.77 -42.81 7.77
CA PHE A 264 -12.13 -43.22 9.01
C PHE A 264 -10.71 -43.75 8.73
N TRP A 265 -9.84 -43.71 9.73
CA TRP A 265 -8.44 -44.09 9.64
C TRP A 265 -8.23 -45.50 9.08
N ASP A 266 -9.09 -46.44 9.46
CA ASP A 266 -9.05 -47.83 9.00
C ASP A 266 -9.45 -47.96 7.51
N ASP A 267 -10.21 -47.01 6.98
CA ASP A 267 -10.68 -46.97 5.58
C ASP A 267 -9.68 -46.26 4.64
N LEU A 268 -8.72 -45.52 5.18
CA LEU A 268 -7.61 -44.95 4.41
C LEU A 268 -6.74 -46.04 3.76
N THR A 269 -6.15 -45.74 2.61
CA THR A 269 -5.12 -46.62 2.03
C THR A 269 -3.87 -46.65 2.93
N PRO A 270 -3.02 -47.70 2.86
CA PRO A 270 -1.73 -47.69 3.56
C PRO A 270 -0.89 -46.45 3.27
N GLU A 271 -0.88 -45.98 2.01
CA GLU A 271 -0.16 -44.79 1.60
C GLU A 271 -0.73 -43.51 2.23
N GLN A 272 -2.06 -43.39 2.32
CA GLN A 272 -2.73 -42.27 2.99
C GLN A 272 -2.44 -42.24 4.49
N ARG A 273 -2.46 -43.39 5.17
CA ARG A 273 -2.06 -43.46 6.59
C ARG A 273 -0.60 -43.07 6.81
N ASP A 274 0.30 -43.53 5.94
CA ASP A 274 1.71 -43.16 6.03
C ASP A 274 1.92 -41.65 5.82
N ALA A 275 1.16 -41.04 4.90
CA ALA A 275 1.15 -39.59 4.68
C ALA A 275 0.57 -38.84 5.88
N ALA A 276 -0.57 -39.27 6.43
CA ALA A 276 -1.17 -38.69 7.63
C ALA A 276 -0.22 -38.77 8.84
N LEU A 277 0.44 -39.92 9.06
CA LEU A 277 1.46 -40.07 10.10
C LEU A 277 2.66 -39.13 9.87
N PHE A 278 3.04 -38.88 8.61
CA PHE A 278 4.12 -37.97 8.26
C PHE A 278 3.81 -36.53 8.70
N ILE A 279 2.57 -36.08 8.46
CA ILE A 279 2.04 -34.79 8.96
C ILE A 279 1.49 -34.89 10.39
N ARG A 280 1.94 -35.89 11.16
CA ARG A 280 1.68 -36.07 12.61
C ARG A 280 0.24 -36.39 13.02
N TYR A 281 -0.66 -36.65 12.08
CA TYR A 281 -1.96 -37.22 12.41
C TYR A 281 -1.82 -38.61 13.02
N THR A 282 -2.53 -38.83 14.13
CA THR A 282 -2.72 -40.16 14.71
C THR A 282 -4.11 -40.68 14.32
N ALA A 283 -4.31 -42.00 14.44
CA ALA A 283 -5.62 -42.60 14.18
C ALA A 283 -6.72 -41.93 15.01
N GLU A 284 -6.42 -41.65 16.28
CA GLU A 284 -7.35 -41.00 17.19
C GLU A 284 -7.67 -39.55 16.81
N MET A 285 -6.68 -38.78 16.32
CA MET A 285 -6.91 -37.40 15.86
C MET A 285 -7.72 -37.37 14.57
N TRP A 286 -7.36 -38.21 13.60
CA TRP A 286 -8.05 -38.31 12.32
C TRP A 286 -9.50 -38.73 12.50
N ASP A 287 -9.73 -39.82 13.24
CA ASP A 287 -11.08 -40.30 13.52
C ASP A 287 -11.88 -39.31 14.35
N ALA A 288 -11.25 -38.48 15.20
CA ALA A 288 -11.95 -37.43 15.94
C ALA A 288 -12.44 -36.30 15.04
N GLU A 289 -11.65 -35.90 14.03
CA GLU A 289 -12.07 -34.92 13.03
C GLU A 289 -13.16 -35.48 12.13
N VAL A 290 -12.99 -36.71 11.63
CA VAL A 290 -14.04 -37.42 10.89
C VAL A 290 -15.29 -37.51 11.76
N LEU A 291 -15.17 -37.93 13.02
CA LEU A 291 -16.29 -37.96 13.96
C LEU A 291 -16.90 -36.59 14.22
N ALA A 292 -16.18 -35.49 14.10
CA ALA A 292 -16.77 -34.15 14.19
C ALA A 292 -17.59 -33.82 12.93
N LEU A 293 -17.14 -34.27 11.76
CA LEU A 293 -17.81 -34.09 10.46
C LEU A 293 -19.02 -35.02 10.25
N VAL A 294 -18.90 -36.30 10.66
CA VAL A 294 -19.99 -37.29 10.62
C VAL A 294 -20.73 -37.42 11.94
N SER A 295 -20.32 -36.71 13.00
CA SER A 295 -21.25 -36.49 14.12
C SER A 295 -22.45 -35.83 13.47
N PRO A 296 -23.62 -36.48 13.49
CA PRO A 296 -24.81 -35.74 13.19
C PRO A 296 -24.86 -34.71 14.30
N THR A 297 -24.61 -33.44 14.00
CA THR A 297 -25.28 -32.32 14.66
C THR A 297 -26.78 -32.52 14.41
N ALA A 298 -27.31 -33.54 15.09
CA ALA A 298 -28.53 -34.28 14.83
C ALA A 298 -28.81 -34.57 13.33
N GLY A 299 -29.98 -35.13 13.03
CA GLY A 299 -30.57 -34.85 11.72
C GLY A 299 -30.97 -33.37 11.68
N PRO A 300 -32.08 -32.98 11.04
CA PRO A 300 -32.83 -31.89 11.65
C PRO A 300 -33.08 -32.30 13.11
N VAL A 301 -32.30 -31.76 14.06
CA VAL A 301 -32.86 -31.44 15.36
C VAL A 301 -34.13 -30.71 14.95
N PRO A 302 -35.34 -31.15 15.32
CA PRO A 302 -36.46 -30.24 15.23
C PRO A 302 -35.96 -28.99 15.95
N PHE A 303 -35.73 -27.91 15.19
CA PHE A 303 -35.08 -26.68 15.63
C PHE A 303 -35.59 -26.43 17.04
N ASP A 304 -34.78 -26.81 18.03
CA ASP A 304 -35.20 -26.66 19.41
C ASP A 304 -34.89 -25.19 19.61
N ALA A 305 -35.92 -24.37 19.35
CA ALA A 305 -35.92 -22.91 19.34
C ALA A 305 -35.54 -22.32 20.71
N THR A 306 -34.79 -23.05 21.52
CA THR A 306 -34.41 -22.76 22.89
C THR A 306 -32.91 -22.51 23.05
N GLU A 307 -32.05 -22.93 22.11
CA GLU A 307 -30.68 -22.40 22.04
C GLU A 307 -30.67 -21.10 21.26
N ALA A 308 -30.37 -20.01 21.97
CA ALA A 308 -30.24 -18.69 21.37
C ALA A 308 -29.02 -18.69 20.44
N VAL A 309 -29.25 -18.47 19.15
CA VAL A 309 -28.20 -18.24 18.15
C VAL A 309 -27.49 -16.92 18.50
N GLU A 310 -26.17 -16.91 18.50
CA GLU A 310 -25.40 -15.69 18.73
C GLU A 310 -25.51 -14.74 17.51
N PRO A 311 -25.60 -13.41 17.71
CA PRO A 311 -25.57 -12.45 16.61
C PRO A 311 -24.34 -12.68 15.73
N GLY A 312 -24.52 -12.66 14.40
CA GLY A 312 -23.45 -12.87 13.42
C GLY A 312 -23.11 -14.34 13.11
N TYR A 313 -23.81 -15.31 13.71
CA TYR A 313 -23.57 -16.74 13.46
C TYR A 313 -23.62 -17.15 11.98
N TYR A 314 -24.43 -16.44 11.18
CA TYR A 314 -24.62 -16.77 9.77
C TYR A 314 -23.68 -16.02 8.83
N ASP A 315 -22.89 -15.05 9.29
CA ASP A 315 -22.11 -14.14 8.43
C ASP A 315 -21.05 -14.86 7.58
N SER A 316 -20.67 -16.09 7.94
CA SER A 316 -19.73 -16.93 7.19
C SER A 316 -20.38 -17.91 6.21
N TYR A 317 -21.71 -17.99 6.18
CA TYR A 317 -22.45 -18.94 5.33
C TYR A 317 -22.78 -18.28 4.00
N SER A 318 -22.64 -19.01 2.90
CA SER A 318 -23.28 -18.57 1.65
C SER A 318 -24.79 -18.66 1.76
N TRP A 319 -25.50 -17.89 0.95
CA TRP A 319 -26.96 -17.81 1.00
C TRP A 319 -27.59 -19.20 0.85
N ASP A 320 -27.09 -20.03 -0.05
CA ASP A 320 -27.59 -21.38 -0.32
C ASP A 320 -27.27 -22.41 0.78
N GLU A 321 -26.34 -22.11 1.68
CA GLU A 321 -26.01 -22.93 2.85
C GLU A 321 -26.92 -22.63 4.05
N MET A 322 -27.59 -21.47 4.06
CA MET A 322 -28.48 -21.07 5.15
C MET A 322 -29.78 -21.89 5.19
N PRO A 323 -30.32 -22.19 6.40
CA PRO A 323 -31.65 -22.78 6.52
C PRO A 323 -32.73 -21.91 5.86
N PRO A 324 -33.78 -22.48 5.23
CA PRO A 324 -34.82 -21.70 4.57
C PRO A 324 -35.53 -20.68 5.47
N GLU A 325 -35.69 -20.99 6.77
CA GLU A 325 -36.29 -20.08 7.75
C GLU A 325 -35.41 -18.85 8.04
N VAL A 326 -34.08 -19.00 7.91
CA VAL A 326 -33.09 -17.94 8.07
C VAL A 326 -33.02 -17.08 6.82
N GLN A 327 -33.07 -17.70 5.63
CA GLN A 327 -33.22 -16.98 4.35
C GLN A 327 -34.48 -16.11 4.34
N ASP A 328 -35.64 -16.67 4.70
CA ASP A 328 -36.91 -15.93 4.80
C ASP A 328 -36.80 -14.75 5.79
N ALA A 329 -36.08 -14.93 6.91
CA ALA A 329 -35.86 -13.86 7.88
C ALA A 329 -34.95 -12.75 7.31
N PHE A 330 -33.86 -13.09 6.64
CA PHE A 330 -33.00 -12.12 5.98
C PHE A 330 -33.71 -11.39 4.83
N GLU A 331 -34.58 -12.07 4.07
CA GLU A 331 -35.45 -11.43 3.08
C GLU A 331 -36.38 -10.37 3.70
N ILE A 332 -36.94 -10.64 4.89
CA ILE A 332 -37.77 -9.67 5.63
C ILE A 332 -36.93 -8.46 6.11
N LEU A 333 -35.66 -8.69 6.45
CA LEU A 333 -34.69 -7.63 6.76
C LEU A 333 -34.20 -6.91 5.49
N GLY A 334 -34.56 -7.40 4.31
CA GLY A 334 -34.26 -6.75 3.03
C GLY A 334 -32.92 -7.13 2.43
N TYR A 335 -32.37 -8.27 2.84
CA TYR A 335 -31.30 -8.96 2.11
C TYR A 335 -31.89 -9.85 1.02
N ASP A 336 -31.12 -10.08 -0.04
CA ASP A 336 -31.35 -11.14 -1.01
C ASP A 336 -30.02 -11.86 -1.27
N GLU A 337 -30.06 -12.95 -2.04
CA GLU A 337 -28.88 -13.75 -2.39
C GLU A 337 -27.76 -12.91 -3.02
N GLU A 338 -28.10 -11.94 -3.88
CA GLU A 338 -27.13 -11.07 -4.54
C GLU A 338 -26.47 -10.09 -3.55
N LEU A 339 -27.25 -9.60 -2.57
CA LEU A 339 -26.78 -8.71 -1.51
C LEU A 339 -25.92 -9.44 -0.48
N TRP A 340 -26.30 -10.66 -0.12
CA TRP A 340 -25.68 -11.44 0.97
C TRP A 340 -24.35 -12.06 0.55
N ASP A 341 -24.34 -12.77 -0.58
CA ASP A 341 -23.12 -13.42 -1.07
C ASP A 341 -22.11 -12.42 -1.64
N ASP A 342 -22.55 -11.17 -1.83
CA ASP A 342 -21.81 -10.03 -2.38
C ASP A 342 -20.63 -10.46 -3.27
N PRO A 343 -20.91 -11.04 -4.45
CA PRO A 343 -19.87 -11.57 -5.32
C PRO A 343 -18.90 -10.50 -5.83
N LEU A 344 -19.17 -9.22 -5.54
CA LEU A 344 -18.38 -8.06 -5.95
C LEU A 344 -17.64 -7.38 -4.79
N GLY A 345 -17.85 -7.80 -3.54
CA GLY A 345 -17.31 -7.15 -2.35
C GLY A 345 -17.78 -5.70 -2.17
N ILE A 346 -18.93 -5.34 -2.75
CA ILE A 346 -19.59 -4.07 -2.53
C ILE A 346 -20.62 -4.28 -1.41
N SER A 347 -20.21 -3.99 -0.16
CA SER A 347 -21.08 -4.05 1.03
C SER A 347 -22.29 -3.12 0.85
N LEU A 348 -23.32 -3.65 0.20
CA LEU A 348 -24.58 -2.98 -0.02
C LEU A 348 -25.44 -3.27 1.20
N LYS A 349 -25.69 -2.23 1.99
CA LYS A 349 -26.47 -2.35 3.22
C LYS A 349 -27.92 -2.67 2.92
N ALA A 350 -28.49 -3.62 3.66
CA ALA A 350 -29.93 -3.85 3.64
C ALA A 350 -30.67 -2.63 4.20
N SER A 351 -31.89 -2.38 3.71
CA SER A 351 -32.68 -1.20 4.11
C SER A 351 -32.98 -1.08 5.60
N THR A 352 -32.81 -2.17 6.36
CA THR A 352 -33.01 -2.19 7.81
C THR A 352 -31.77 -1.90 8.64
N GLU A 353 -30.56 -2.01 8.09
CA GLU A 353 -29.32 -1.86 8.86
C GLU A 353 -29.17 -0.47 9.50
N ASP A 354 -29.71 0.57 8.86
CA ASP A 354 -29.67 1.94 9.38
C ASP A 354 -30.78 2.23 10.42
N ASN A 355 -31.70 1.28 10.66
CA ASN A 355 -32.80 1.46 11.60
C ASN A 355 -32.42 0.97 12.99
N PHE A 356 -32.75 1.75 14.01
CA PHE A 356 -32.75 1.23 15.38
C PHE A 356 -33.79 0.11 15.51
N TRP A 357 -33.60 -0.79 16.47
CA TRP A 357 -34.53 -1.88 16.77
C TRP A 357 -35.97 -1.37 16.95
N ALA A 358 -36.13 -0.21 17.60
CA ALA A 358 -37.43 0.42 17.82
C ALA A 358 -38.12 0.93 16.55
N ASP A 359 -37.34 1.15 15.47
CA ASP A 359 -37.82 1.61 14.17
C ASP A 359 -38.14 0.43 13.23
N LEU A 360 -37.71 -0.79 13.57
CA LEU A 360 -38.11 -2.01 12.87
C LEU A 360 -39.60 -2.30 13.06
N THR A 361 -40.23 -2.80 12.00
CA THR A 361 -41.59 -3.35 12.10
C THR A 361 -41.60 -4.59 13.00
N PRO A 362 -42.74 -4.96 13.61
CA PRO A 362 -42.82 -6.20 14.40
C PRO A 362 -42.36 -7.45 13.63
N GLU A 363 -42.66 -7.51 12.32
CA GLU A 363 -42.24 -8.59 11.43
C GLU A 363 -40.70 -8.63 11.27
N GLN A 364 -40.05 -7.46 11.17
CA GLN A 364 -38.59 -7.35 11.11
C GLN A 364 -37.92 -7.65 12.45
N GLN A 365 -38.52 -7.27 13.58
CA GLN A 365 -38.01 -7.63 14.91
C GLN A 365 -38.06 -9.14 15.14
N ASP A 366 -39.15 -9.80 14.72
CA ASP A 366 -39.30 -11.25 14.77
C ASP A 366 -38.25 -11.92 13.86
N ALA A 367 -38.03 -11.41 12.65
CA ALA A 367 -36.99 -11.88 11.73
C ALA A 367 -35.57 -11.70 12.29
N ALA A 368 -35.25 -10.52 12.83
CA ALA A 368 -33.96 -10.27 13.50
C ALA A 368 -33.74 -11.22 14.68
N SER A 369 -34.80 -11.55 15.42
CA SER A 369 -34.74 -12.53 16.52
C SER A 369 -34.47 -13.95 16.05
N ILE A 370 -34.97 -14.34 14.87
CA ILE A 370 -34.71 -15.66 14.27
C ILE A 370 -33.22 -15.80 13.93
N VAL A 371 -32.58 -14.73 13.44
CA VAL A 371 -31.15 -14.73 13.06
C VAL A 371 -30.21 -14.36 14.22
N GLY A 372 -30.70 -14.41 15.46
CA GLY A 372 -29.88 -14.30 16.68
C GLY A 372 -29.76 -12.88 17.27
N TYR A 373 -30.34 -11.87 16.62
CA TYR A 373 -30.30 -10.50 17.13
C TYR A 373 -31.40 -10.23 18.16
N ASN A 374 -31.06 -9.45 19.17
CA ASN A 374 -32.03 -8.84 20.07
C ASN A 374 -31.80 -7.32 20.09
N GLN A 375 -32.68 -6.58 20.77
CA GLN A 375 -32.55 -5.12 20.85
C GLN A 375 -31.15 -4.66 21.27
N GLN A 376 -30.53 -5.35 22.24
CA GLN A 376 -29.21 -4.96 22.72
C GLN A 376 -28.13 -5.20 21.67
N SER A 377 -28.13 -6.35 20.98
CA SER A 377 -27.11 -6.62 19.95
C SER A 377 -27.35 -5.85 18.65
N TRP A 378 -28.59 -5.51 18.32
CA TRP A 378 -28.94 -4.73 17.14
C TRP A 378 -28.65 -3.24 17.30
N ASP A 379 -28.99 -2.65 18.44
CA ASP A 379 -28.77 -1.22 18.71
C ASP A 379 -27.32 -0.92 19.14
N VAL A 380 -26.50 -1.95 19.38
CA VAL A 380 -25.07 -1.75 19.65
C VAL A 380 -24.45 -1.25 18.35
N PRO A 381 -23.93 -0.02 18.30
CA PRO A 381 -23.17 0.41 17.14
C PRO A 381 -22.02 -0.59 16.95
N PRO A 382 -21.67 -0.95 15.71
CA PRO A 382 -20.52 -1.81 15.44
C PRO A 382 -19.38 -1.33 16.32
N THR A 383 -18.83 -2.24 17.11
CA THR A 383 -17.80 -1.84 18.08
C THR A 383 -16.64 -1.24 17.30
N GLU A 384 -15.85 -0.32 17.89
CA GLU A 384 -14.73 0.29 17.14
C GLU A 384 -13.83 -0.78 16.49
N SER A 385 -13.76 -1.99 17.07
CA SER A 385 -13.17 -3.20 16.47
C SER A 385 -13.66 -3.50 15.05
N ASP A 386 -14.98 -3.50 14.83
CA ASP A 386 -15.62 -3.76 13.54
C ASP A 386 -15.65 -2.50 12.65
N ALA A 387 -15.49 -1.32 13.25
CA ALA A 387 -15.34 -0.07 12.53
C ALA A 387 -13.91 0.12 11.98
N TYR A 388 -12.90 -0.61 12.48
CA TYR A 388 -11.54 -0.51 11.93
C TYR A 388 -11.43 -1.09 10.52
N ASP A 389 -12.26 -2.06 10.14
CA ASP A 389 -12.36 -2.53 8.76
C ASP A 389 -13.04 -1.52 7.83
N VAL A 390 -13.83 -0.59 8.38
CA VAL A 390 -14.55 0.44 7.61
C VAL A 390 -13.78 1.77 7.58
N LEU A 391 -12.86 2.01 8.53
CA LEU A 391 -12.20 3.31 8.70
C LEU A 391 -10.95 3.53 7.82
N ASP A 392 -10.54 2.57 6.99
CA ASP A 392 -9.50 2.80 5.97
C ASP A 392 -10.09 3.15 4.58
N ASP A 393 -11.40 2.94 4.40
CA ASP A 393 -12.12 3.14 3.13
C ASP A 393 -12.44 4.59 2.80
N ASP A 394 -12.37 5.51 3.78
CA ASP A 394 -12.54 6.96 3.54
C ASP A 394 -11.45 7.52 2.61
N SER A 395 -10.36 6.79 2.43
CA SER A 395 -9.31 7.10 1.48
C SER A 395 -9.51 6.45 0.12
N LEU A 396 -10.50 5.58 -0.12
CA LEU A 396 -10.64 4.91 -1.42
C LEU A 396 -11.53 5.72 -2.39
N ILE A 397 -10.98 6.02 -3.57
CA ILE A 397 -11.71 6.60 -4.69
C ILE A 397 -12.26 5.47 -5.56
N TYR A 398 -13.58 5.31 -5.55
CA TYR A 398 -14.25 4.28 -6.35
C TYR A 398 -14.43 4.69 -7.83
N PHE A 399 -13.86 3.90 -8.75
CA PHE A 399 -14.06 4.10 -10.19
C PHE A 399 -15.18 3.19 -10.73
N THR A 400 -16.41 3.72 -10.74
CA THR A 400 -17.66 2.99 -11.09
C THR A 400 -17.64 2.24 -12.41
N LYS A 401 -16.78 2.62 -13.36
CA LYS A 401 -16.74 2.01 -14.69
C LYS A 401 -15.96 0.69 -14.74
N HIS A 402 -15.03 0.47 -13.82
CA HIS A 402 -14.10 -0.65 -13.85
C HIS A 402 -14.10 -1.52 -12.58
N ASN A 403 -14.94 -1.18 -11.59
CA ASN A 403 -15.02 -1.86 -10.30
C ASN A 403 -13.66 -1.98 -9.60
N TRP A 404 -12.87 -0.92 -9.65
CA TRP A 404 -11.56 -0.86 -9.00
C TRP A 404 -11.54 0.26 -7.97
N TRP A 405 -10.95 -0.06 -6.82
CA TRP A 405 -10.70 0.87 -5.74
C TRP A 405 -9.27 1.39 -5.85
N VAL A 406 -9.09 2.70 -5.72
CA VAL A 406 -7.76 3.31 -5.71
C VAL A 406 -7.67 4.22 -4.51
N GLY A 407 -6.74 3.95 -3.60
CA GLY A 407 -6.47 4.82 -2.47
C GLY A 407 -6.11 6.24 -2.90
N GLU A 408 -6.56 7.22 -2.12
CA GLU A 408 -6.29 8.64 -2.26
C GLU A 408 -4.78 8.85 -2.23
N TYR A 409 -4.09 8.14 -1.33
CA TYR A 409 -2.64 8.05 -1.29
C TYR A 409 -2.04 7.70 -2.65
N THR A 410 -2.53 6.63 -3.29
CA THR A 410 -2.09 6.19 -4.62
C THR A 410 -2.33 7.25 -5.69
N VAL A 411 -3.48 7.93 -5.66
CA VAL A 411 -3.79 9.00 -6.62
C VAL A 411 -2.87 10.20 -6.44
N VAL A 412 -2.63 10.63 -5.20
CA VAL A 412 -1.75 11.76 -4.88
C VAL A 412 -0.31 11.42 -5.26
N TYR A 413 0.17 10.21 -4.94
CA TYR A 413 1.51 9.74 -5.27
C TYR A 413 1.74 9.59 -6.78
N PHE A 414 0.77 9.00 -7.49
CA PHE A 414 0.80 8.95 -8.95
C PHE A 414 0.82 10.35 -9.56
N SER A 415 -0.01 11.27 -9.05
CA SER A 415 -0.10 12.64 -9.56
C SER A 415 1.20 13.43 -9.34
N ALA A 416 1.82 13.30 -8.17
CA ALA A 416 3.12 13.91 -7.87
C ALA A 416 4.19 13.40 -8.84
N SER A 417 4.31 12.08 -8.95
CA SER A 417 5.26 11.40 -9.85
C SER A 417 5.06 11.81 -11.30
N PHE A 418 3.81 11.87 -11.76
CA PHE A 418 3.46 12.26 -13.12
C PHE A 418 3.79 13.72 -13.43
N CYS A 419 3.66 14.63 -12.46
CA CYS A 419 4.09 16.02 -12.60
C CYS A 419 5.60 16.10 -12.89
N PHE A 420 6.42 15.31 -12.19
CA PHE A 420 7.86 15.26 -12.43
C PHE A 420 8.23 14.65 -13.79
N VAL A 421 7.49 13.63 -14.25
CA VAL A 421 7.65 13.10 -15.61
C VAL A 421 7.43 14.20 -16.64
N LEU A 422 6.31 14.94 -16.56
CA LEU A 422 6.00 15.99 -17.51
C LEU A 422 6.98 17.17 -17.43
N SER A 423 7.35 17.60 -16.22
CA SER A 423 8.34 18.66 -16.02
C SER A 423 9.70 18.26 -16.63
N GLY A 424 10.20 17.07 -16.31
CA GLY A 424 11.47 16.58 -16.82
C GLY A 424 11.47 16.43 -18.34
N PHE A 425 10.37 15.99 -18.96
CA PHE A 425 10.26 15.95 -20.42
C PHE A 425 10.30 17.35 -21.04
N LEU A 426 9.56 18.30 -20.49
CA LEU A 426 9.55 19.68 -20.99
C LEU A 426 10.95 20.31 -20.91
N ASP A 427 11.63 20.15 -19.78
CA ASP A 427 12.98 20.69 -19.59
C ASP A 427 13.99 20.00 -20.52
N PHE A 428 13.92 18.67 -20.65
CA PHE A 428 14.76 17.92 -21.59
C PHE A 428 14.62 18.40 -23.04
N PHE A 429 13.40 18.64 -23.52
CA PHE A 429 13.19 19.12 -24.89
C PHE A 429 13.66 20.56 -25.09
N MET A 430 13.60 21.39 -24.05
CA MET A 430 13.96 22.80 -24.10
C MET A 430 15.47 23.01 -23.99
N GLU A 431 16.14 22.31 -23.08
CA GLU A 431 17.55 22.55 -22.72
C GLU A 431 18.49 21.42 -23.15
N LYS A 432 17.96 20.22 -23.41
CA LYS A 432 18.71 19.02 -23.80
C LYS A 432 19.75 18.59 -22.75
N HIS A 433 19.49 18.87 -21.48
CA HIS A 433 20.35 18.38 -20.41
C HIS A 433 20.01 16.93 -20.09
N ILE A 434 21.03 16.07 -20.10
CA ILE A 434 20.87 14.64 -19.77
C ILE A 434 20.35 14.40 -18.36
N LEU A 435 20.49 15.40 -17.47
CA LEU A 435 20.04 15.31 -16.09
C LEU A 435 18.52 15.45 -15.97
N ASP A 436 17.85 16.11 -16.91
CA ASP A 436 16.39 16.19 -16.94
C ASP A 436 15.77 14.81 -17.20
N LEU A 437 16.51 13.92 -17.88
CA LEU A 437 16.12 12.51 -18.02
C LEU A 437 16.16 11.75 -16.69
N LEU A 438 16.99 12.16 -15.71
CA LEU A 438 16.93 11.56 -14.38
C LEU A 438 15.63 11.92 -13.66
N THR A 439 15.14 13.16 -13.81
CA THR A 439 13.84 13.58 -13.29
C THR A 439 12.70 12.78 -13.94
N VAL A 440 12.78 12.57 -15.26
CA VAL A 440 11.83 11.69 -15.97
C VAL A 440 11.88 10.26 -15.44
N LEU A 441 13.07 9.68 -15.28
CA LEU A 441 13.24 8.33 -14.76
C LEU A 441 12.70 8.20 -13.33
N ALA A 442 12.98 9.16 -12.46
CA ALA A 442 12.48 9.21 -11.09
C ALA A 442 10.94 9.23 -11.05
N GLY A 443 10.32 10.11 -11.85
CA GLY A 443 8.87 10.18 -11.97
C GLY A 443 8.26 8.92 -12.57
N VAL A 444 8.89 8.30 -13.58
CA VAL A 444 8.40 7.05 -14.18
C VAL A 444 8.44 5.91 -13.17
N THR A 445 9.54 5.75 -12.42
CA THR A 445 9.60 4.72 -11.38
C THR A 445 8.60 4.99 -10.25
N GLY A 446 8.35 6.25 -9.88
CA GLY A 446 7.32 6.63 -8.92
C GLY A 446 5.89 6.29 -9.40
N CYS A 447 5.59 6.56 -10.67
CA CYS A 447 4.31 6.15 -11.27
C CYS A 447 4.14 4.62 -11.29
N ILE A 448 5.20 3.87 -11.58
CA ILE A 448 5.16 2.41 -11.55
C ILE A 448 4.92 1.92 -10.12
N ALA A 449 5.63 2.47 -9.13
CA ALA A 449 5.39 2.15 -7.73
C ALA A 449 3.92 2.36 -7.35
N ALA A 450 3.35 3.53 -7.67
CA ALA A 450 1.94 3.83 -7.40
C ALA A 450 0.97 2.80 -8.03
N VAL A 451 1.21 2.38 -9.28
CA VAL A 451 0.34 1.40 -9.97
C VAL A 451 0.44 0.01 -9.35
N TYR A 452 1.61 -0.38 -8.82
CA TYR A 452 1.81 -1.70 -8.22
C TYR A 452 1.49 -1.76 -6.73
N LEU A 453 1.21 -0.63 -6.07
CA LEU A 453 0.98 -0.56 -4.64
C LEU A 453 -0.07 -1.56 -4.14
N SER A 454 -1.19 -1.72 -4.87
CA SER A 454 -2.26 -2.65 -4.49
C SER A 454 -2.09 -4.08 -4.98
N ASN A 455 -1.24 -4.33 -5.99
CA ASN A 455 -1.14 -5.64 -6.64
C ASN A 455 0.12 -6.41 -6.23
N ASN A 456 1.19 -5.70 -5.88
CA ASN A 456 2.47 -6.29 -5.51
C ASN A 456 3.28 -5.29 -4.69
N GLU A 457 3.09 -5.35 -3.37
CA GLU A 457 3.71 -4.43 -2.41
C GLU A 457 5.24 -4.44 -2.54
N LEU A 458 5.87 -5.62 -2.61
CA LEU A 458 7.33 -5.74 -2.77
C LEU A 458 7.85 -5.00 -4.00
N LEU A 459 7.17 -5.18 -5.15
CA LEU A 459 7.57 -4.52 -6.39
C LEU A 459 7.37 -3.00 -6.30
N SER A 460 6.26 -2.57 -5.69
CA SER A 460 6.00 -1.16 -5.40
C SER A 460 7.15 -0.54 -4.60
N SER A 461 7.51 -1.16 -3.46
CA SER A 461 8.59 -0.67 -2.59
C SER A 461 9.95 -0.62 -3.31
N VAL A 462 10.25 -1.59 -4.19
CA VAL A 462 11.50 -1.57 -4.97
C VAL A 462 11.54 -0.37 -5.91
N PHE A 463 10.46 -0.07 -6.62
CA PHE A 463 10.39 1.07 -7.53
C PHE A 463 10.36 2.41 -6.80
N GLU A 464 9.70 2.48 -5.66
CA GLU A 464 9.69 3.63 -4.77
C GLU A 464 11.10 3.96 -4.28
N VAL A 465 11.83 2.99 -3.72
CA VAL A 465 13.23 3.18 -3.31
C VAL A 465 14.07 3.71 -4.46
N ILE A 466 13.94 3.15 -5.67
CA ILE A 466 14.66 3.64 -6.86
C ILE A 466 14.27 5.09 -7.17
N SER A 467 12.98 5.41 -7.17
CA SER A 467 12.44 6.75 -7.44
C SER A 467 12.98 7.79 -6.48
N VAL A 468 12.87 7.53 -5.18
CA VAL A 468 13.29 8.42 -4.10
C VAL A 468 14.78 8.73 -4.18
N HIS A 469 15.62 7.74 -4.48
CA HIS A 469 17.05 7.97 -4.65
C HIS A 469 17.36 8.85 -5.85
N PHE A 470 16.69 8.64 -7.00
CA PHE A 470 16.85 9.54 -8.14
C PHE A 470 16.38 10.96 -7.83
N PHE A 471 15.26 11.12 -7.13
CA PHE A 471 14.78 12.43 -6.67
C PHE A 471 15.79 13.11 -5.74
N LEU A 472 16.38 12.38 -4.80
CA LEU A 472 17.44 12.93 -3.94
C LEU A 472 18.66 13.39 -4.75
N PHE A 473 19.10 12.61 -5.74
CA PHE A 473 20.21 13.01 -6.61
C PHE A 473 19.91 14.28 -7.41
N VAL A 474 18.69 14.40 -7.95
CA VAL A 474 18.21 15.59 -8.67
C VAL A 474 18.18 16.79 -7.70
N ALA A 475 17.56 16.63 -6.53
CA ALA A 475 17.43 17.69 -5.53
C ALA A 475 18.78 18.26 -5.07
N ILE A 476 19.75 17.38 -4.80
CA ILE A 476 21.12 17.80 -4.42
C ILE A 476 21.76 18.58 -5.57
N LYS A 477 21.66 18.08 -6.80
CA LYS A 477 22.25 18.73 -7.97
C LYS A 477 21.60 20.10 -8.24
N ASP A 478 20.29 20.23 -8.09
CA ASP A 478 19.60 21.52 -8.29
C ASP A 478 19.98 22.53 -7.19
N LEU A 479 20.09 22.07 -5.93
CA LEU A 479 20.49 22.94 -4.82
C LEU A 479 21.95 23.44 -4.93
N PHE A 480 22.87 22.59 -5.38
CA PHE A 480 24.31 22.90 -5.43
C PHE A 480 24.81 23.33 -6.82
N GLY A 481 23.97 23.23 -7.86
CA GLY A 481 24.29 23.67 -9.20
C GLY A 481 24.35 25.20 -9.28
N GLU A 482 25.54 25.78 -9.14
CA GLU A 482 25.77 27.24 -9.17
C GLU A 482 25.35 27.92 -10.50
N GLU A 483 24.98 27.19 -11.55
CA GLU A 483 24.94 27.70 -12.93
C GLU A 483 23.56 28.12 -13.48
N SER A 484 22.41 27.66 -12.96
CA SER A 484 21.14 27.88 -13.69
C SER A 484 20.49 29.26 -13.51
N LEU A 485 20.86 30.02 -12.47
CA LEU A 485 20.15 31.27 -12.12
C LEU A 485 20.76 32.54 -12.72
N ALA A 486 21.73 32.43 -13.62
CA ALA A 486 22.43 33.57 -14.23
C ALA A 486 21.59 34.38 -15.25
N GLY A 487 20.35 33.97 -15.55
CA GLY A 487 19.47 34.67 -16.48
C GLY A 487 18.72 35.88 -15.89
N ASP A 488 18.20 36.73 -16.79
CA ASP A 488 17.31 37.90 -16.54
C ASP A 488 15.92 37.52 -15.98
N ALA A 489 15.75 36.32 -15.41
CA ALA A 489 14.49 35.91 -14.79
C ALA A 489 14.11 36.89 -13.66
N ALA A 490 12.82 37.17 -13.56
CA ALA A 490 12.30 38.10 -12.55
C ALA A 490 12.68 37.59 -11.15
N SER A 491 13.09 38.50 -10.26
CA SER A 491 13.59 38.15 -8.93
C SER A 491 12.61 37.34 -8.08
N TRP A 492 11.30 37.47 -8.32
CA TRP A 492 10.28 36.68 -7.64
C TRP A 492 10.25 35.22 -8.12
N MET A 493 10.48 34.95 -9.41
CA MET A 493 10.53 33.58 -9.95
C MET A 493 11.71 32.81 -9.33
N LYS A 494 12.87 33.47 -9.22
CA LYS A 494 14.05 32.89 -8.57
C LYS A 494 13.76 32.44 -7.13
N ARG A 495 12.92 33.19 -6.40
CA ARG A 495 12.55 32.84 -5.03
C ARG A 495 11.59 31.66 -4.95
N ILE A 496 10.61 31.61 -5.85
CA ILE A 496 9.67 30.48 -5.92
C ILE A 496 10.43 29.20 -6.28
N TRP A 497 11.37 29.29 -7.22
CA TRP A 497 12.17 28.14 -7.64
C TRP A 497 13.03 27.59 -6.51
N VAL A 498 13.78 28.45 -5.82
CA VAL A 498 14.55 28.03 -4.63
C VAL A 498 13.66 27.46 -3.52
N LEU A 499 12.44 27.97 -3.34
CA LEU A 499 11.49 27.41 -2.39
C LEU A 499 11.07 25.99 -2.80
N ALA A 500 10.72 25.78 -4.06
CA ALA A 500 10.36 24.47 -4.59
C ALA A 500 11.50 23.46 -4.46
N ASP A 501 12.75 23.86 -4.75
CA ASP A 501 13.93 22.99 -4.59
C ASP A 501 14.14 22.59 -3.12
N ILE A 502 13.93 23.52 -2.19
CA ILE A 502 14.02 23.23 -0.74
C ILE A 502 12.90 22.29 -0.30
N GLU A 503 11.65 22.55 -0.72
CA GLU A 503 10.49 21.70 -0.40
C GLU A 503 10.70 20.28 -0.94
N PHE A 504 11.14 20.17 -2.20
CA PHE A 504 11.46 18.90 -2.84
C PHE A 504 12.59 18.15 -2.13
N LEU A 505 13.68 18.84 -1.77
CA LEU A 505 14.77 18.23 -1.02
C LEU A 505 14.32 17.76 0.37
N LEU A 506 13.49 18.53 1.07
CA LEU A 506 12.95 18.14 2.37
C LEU A 506 12.07 16.89 2.25
N GLY A 507 11.19 16.83 1.25
CA GLY A 507 10.40 15.64 0.94
C GLY A 507 11.31 14.42 0.73
N ALA A 508 12.30 14.53 -0.15
CA ALA A 508 13.20 13.43 -0.47
C ALA A 508 14.04 12.97 0.74
N ILE A 509 14.45 13.89 1.61
CA ILE A 509 15.18 13.53 2.84
C ILE A 509 14.26 12.79 3.82
N ILE A 510 13.02 13.24 4.00
CA ILE A 510 12.07 12.56 4.89
C ILE A 510 11.84 11.14 4.39
N ASP A 511 11.58 11.00 3.10
CA ASP A 511 11.26 9.73 2.45
C ASP A 511 12.43 8.72 2.52
N VAL A 512 13.68 9.16 2.28
CA VAL A 512 14.88 8.30 2.47
C VAL A 512 15.11 7.90 3.93
N CYS A 513 14.64 8.70 4.89
CA CYS A 513 14.85 8.40 6.31
C CYS A 513 13.81 7.44 6.89
N LEU A 514 12.64 7.35 6.27
CA LEU A 514 11.62 6.34 6.56
C LEU A 514 12.05 5.00 5.95
#